data_AF-A0A7S0RXQ6-F1
#
_entry.id   AF-A0A7S0RXQ6-F1
#
_cell.length_a   1.000
_cell.length_b   1.000
_cell.length_c   1.000
_cell.angle_alpha   90.00
_cell.angle_beta   90.00
_cell.angle_gamma   90.00
#
_symmetry.space_group_name_H-M   'P 1'
#
loop_
_entity.id
_entity.type
_entity.pdbx_description
1 polymer ?
#
loop_
_entity_poly.entity_id
_entity_poly.type
_entity_poly.pdbx_seq_one_letter_code
_entity_poly.pdbx_strand_id
1 'polypeptide(L)'
;MLLPQAVYPPDQQLAAAVAAKLAAAPDLRARHAVMDKTMAGMDAHMGELVGVLGLSAVGSKVQAGWSAAEEAAFAAGLREHDRDFGALRREFLPGKPMEAIISYYYNIWKIRYTDESVRWHLERKLLKEQLAAEAAAQAE
;
A
#
# COMPACT_ATOMS: atom_id res chain seq x y z
N MET A 1 -11.84 -11.74 -39.29
CA MET A 1 -12.67 -11.04 -38.29
C MET A 1 -11.81 -9.93 -37.70
N LEU A 2 -12.06 -8.69 -38.08
CA LEU A 2 -11.39 -7.52 -37.51
C LEU A 2 -12.13 -7.19 -36.21
N LEU A 3 -11.43 -7.23 -35.09
CA LEU A 3 -11.95 -6.65 -33.85
C LEU A 3 -12.29 -5.18 -34.14
N PRO A 4 -13.48 -4.68 -33.75
CA PRO A 4 -13.77 -3.27 -33.89
C PRO A 4 -12.70 -2.48 -33.12
N GLN A 5 -12.09 -1.51 -33.79
CA GLN A 5 -11.23 -0.51 -33.17
C GLN A 5 -12.04 0.17 -32.07
N ALA A 6 -11.79 -0.20 -30.81
CA ALA A 6 -12.35 0.51 -29.68
C ALA A 6 -11.82 1.95 -29.74
N VAL A 7 -12.70 2.88 -30.11
CA VAL A 7 -12.44 4.30 -30.03
C VAL A 7 -12.35 4.64 -28.54
N TYR A 8 -11.16 4.58 -27.96
CA TYR A 8 -10.89 5.15 -26.63
C TYR A 8 -10.50 6.62 -26.80
N PRO A 9 -11.46 7.54 -26.61
CA PRO A 9 -11.15 8.68 -25.75
C PRO A 9 -12.34 9.10 -24.88
N PRO A 10 -12.25 8.84 -23.57
CA PRO A 10 -12.55 9.84 -22.54
C PRO A 10 -11.47 9.92 -21.41
N ASP A 11 -10.40 9.14 -21.50
CA ASP A 11 -9.55 8.81 -20.34
C ASP A 11 -8.63 9.96 -19.86
N GLN A 12 -8.25 10.89 -20.73
CA GLN A 12 -7.38 12.01 -20.35
C GLN A 12 -8.06 12.99 -19.38
N GLN A 13 -9.37 13.20 -19.49
CA GLN A 13 -10.10 14.09 -18.59
C GLN A 13 -10.25 13.47 -17.19
N LEU A 14 -10.55 12.17 -17.11
CA LEU A 14 -10.57 11.45 -15.83
C LEU A 14 -9.17 11.46 -15.19
N ALA A 15 -8.13 11.15 -15.96
CA ALA A 15 -6.75 11.17 -15.49
C ALA A 15 -6.35 12.57 -14.98
N ALA A 16 -6.66 13.63 -15.72
CA ALA A 16 -6.38 15.01 -15.32
C ALA A 16 -7.15 15.41 -14.05
N ALA A 17 -8.43 15.03 -13.95
CA ALA A 17 -9.25 15.31 -12.78
C ALA A 17 -8.75 14.58 -11.53
N VAL A 18 -8.33 13.31 -11.65
CA VAL A 18 -7.74 12.55 -10.55
C VAL A 18 -6.38 13.14 -10.17
N ALA A 19 -5.52 13.47 -11.14
CA ALA A 19 -4.24 14.12 -10.89
C ALA A 19 -4.39 15.45 -10.14
N ALA A 20 -5.36 16.28 -10.54
CA ALA A 20 -5.67 17.53 -9.85
C ALA A 20 -6.11 17.30 -8.40
N LYS A 21 -6.98 16.31 -8.15
CA LYS A 21 -7.40 15.94 -6.78
C LYS A 21 -6.24 15.42 -5.94
N LEU A 22 -5.35 14.61 -6.52
CA LEU A 22 -4.16 14.08 -5.85
C LEU A 22 -3.12 15.17 -5.55
N ALA A 23 -3.05 16.22 -6.37
CA ALA A 23 -2.18 17.38 -6.16
C ALA A 23 -2.74 18.33 -5.09
N ALA A 24 -4.08 18.46 -5.01
CA ALA A 24 -4.76 19.28 -4.00
C ALA A 24 -4.86 18.61 -2.62
N ALA A 25 -4.61 17.30 -2.53
CA ALA A 25 -4.69 16.56 -1.27
C ALA A 25 -3.55 16.97 -0.30
N PRO A 26 -3.87 17.39 0.93
CA PRO A 26 -2.89 17.98 1.86
C PRO A 26 -1.89 16.98 2.44
N ASP A 27 -2.24 15.69 2.47
CA ASP A 27 -1.43 14.63 3.07
C ASP A 27 -1.64 13.28 2.38
N LEU A 28 -0.88 12.27 2.80
CA LEU A 28 -0.96 10.92 2.24
C LEU A 28 -2.32 10.25 2.47
N ARG A 29 -2.99 10.51 3.60
CA ARG A 29 -4.29 9.91 3.90
C ARG A 29 -5.37 10.46 2.98
N ALA A 30 -5.36 11.77 2.74
CA ALA A 30 -6.24 12.41 1.78
C ALA A 30 -5.97 11.91 0.35
N ARG A 31 -4.70 11.67 -0.01
CA ARG A 31 -4.34 11.06 -1.30
C ARG A 31 -4.89 9.64 -1.44
N HIS A 32 -4.74 8.80 -0.42
CA HIS A 32 -5.32 7.45 -0.40
C HIS A 32 -6.84 7.51 -0.59
N ALA A 33 -7.54 8.39 0.13
CA ALA A 33 -9.00 8.54 -0.02
C ALA A 33 -9.42 8.92 -1.46
N VAL A 34 -8.65 9.77 -2.15
CA VAL A 34 -8.89 10.08 -3.57
C VAL A 34 -8.66 8.83 -4.45
N MET A 35 -7.60 8.07 -4.19
CA MET A 35 -7.30 6.82 -4.92
C MET A 35 -8.39 5.77 -4.70
N ASP A 36 -8.81 5.52 -3.45
CA ASP A 36 -9.82 4.52 -3.11
C ASP A 36 -11.16 4.82 -3.77
N LYS A 37 -11.58 6.09 -3.72
CA LYS A 37 -12.81 6.53 -4.39
C LYS A 37 -12.73 6.33 -5.90
N THR A 38 -11.59 6.62 -6.50
CA THR A 38 -11.38 6.46 -7.94
C THR A 38 -11.39 4.98 -8.32
N MET A 39 -10.70 4.12 -7.56
CA MET A 39 -10.67 2.68 -7.76
C MET A 39 -12.06 2.06 -7.61
N ALA A 40 -12.86 2.47 -6.61
CA ALA A 40 -14.23 2.00 -6.45
C ALA A 40 -15.12 2.36 -7.66
N GLY A 41 -14.93 3.55 -8.23
CA GLY A 41 -15.61 3.95 -9.47
C GLY A 41 -15.17 3.12 -10.68
N MET A 42 -13.88 2.82 -10.80
CA MET A 42 -13.34 1.94 -11.84
C MET A 42 -13.87 0.51 -11.69
N ASP A 43 -13.95 0.00 -10.47
CA ASP A 43 -14.47 -1.34 -10.20
C ASP A 43 -15.93 -1.47 -10.62
N ALA A 44 -16.75 -0.46 -10.28
CA ALA A 44 -18.14 -0.41 -10.70
C ALA A 44 -18.28 -0.34 -12.23
N HIS A 45 -17.37 0.35 -12.91
CA HIS A 45 -17.38 0.47 -14.36
C HIS A 45 -16.91 -0.81 -15.09
N MET A 46 -15.87 -1.46 -14.57
CA MET A 46 -15.24 -2.63 -15.19
C MET A 46 -15.94 -3.95 -14.82
N GLY A 47 -16.66 -4.00 -13.69
CA GLY A 47 -17.40 -5.19 -13.27
C GLY A 47 -16.51 -6.43 -13.14
N GLU A 48 -16.89 -7.51 -13.82
CA GLU A 48 -16.18 -8.80 -13.76
C GLU A 48 -14.74 -8.73 -14.30
N LEU A 49 -14.42 -7.77 -15.17
CA LEU A 49 -13.07 -7.60 -15.73
C LEU A 49 -12.03 -7.26 -14.65
N VAL A 50 -12.45 -6.70 -13.52
CA VAL A 50 -11.56 -6.42 -12.37
C VAL A 50 -10.89 -7.71 -11.88
N GLY A 51 -11.65 -8.80 -11.80
CA GLY A 51 -11.14 -10.11 -11.40
C GLY A 51 -10.23 -10.72 -12.45
N VAL A 52 -10.62 -10.66 -13.73
CA VAL A 52 -9.85 -11.21 -14.87
C VAL A 52 -8.47 -10.57 -14.99
N LEU A 53 -8.38 -9.26 -14.74
CA LEU A 53 -7.14 -8.50 -14.82
C LEU A 53 -6.31 -8.54 -13.51
N GLY A 54 -6.78 -9.25 -12.48
CA GLY A 54 -6.12 -9.32 -11.18
C GLY A 54 -6.17 -8.02 -10.37
N LEU A 55 -7.00 -7.05 -10.77
CA LEU A 55 -7.13 -5.75 -10.10
C LEU A 55 -7.84 -5.84 -8.74
N SER A 56 -8.39 -6.99 -8.38
CA SER A 56 -8.91 -7.27 -7.04
C SER A 56 -7.79 -7.44 -5.99
N ALA A 57 -6.56 -7.75 -6.43
CA ALA A 57 -5.43 -8.08 -5.56
C ALA A 57 -4.38 -6.96 -5.44
N VAL A 58 -4.74 -5.71 -5.76
CA VAL A 58 -3.82 -4.56 -5.79
C VAL A 58 -4.33 -3.39 -4.95
N GLY A 59 -3.40 -2.55 -4.49
CA GLY A 59 -3.70 -1.33 -3.75
C GLY A 59 -4.38 -1.60 -2.40
N SER A 60 -5.29 -0.70 -2.02
CA SER A 60 -6.03 -0.79 -0.74
C SER A 60 -6.89 -2.03 -0.61
N LYS A 61 -7.29 -2.66 -1.72
CA LYS A 61 -8.08 -3.91 -1.72
C LYS A 61 -7.33 -5.06 -1.07
N VAL A 62 -5.99 -5.04 -1.10
CA VAL A 62 -5.17 -6.03 -0.39
C VAL A 62 -5.49 -6.04 1.09
N GLN A 63 -5.77 -4.88 1.70
CA GLN A 63 -6.09 -4.79 3.13
C GLN A 63 -7.38 -5.55 3.47
N ALA A 64 -8.38 -5.56 2.59
CA ALA A 64 -9.67 -6.22 2.85
C ALA A 64 -9.53 -7.74 3.06
N GLY A 65 -8.44 -8.36 2.59
CA GLY A 65 -8.11 -9.78 2.83
C GLY A 65 -7.37 -10.05 4.14
N TRP A 66 -7.21 -9.04 5.00
CA TRP A 66 -6.49 -9.11 6.27
C TRP A 66 -7.41 -8.75 7.44
N SER A 67 -7.36 -9.54 8.49
CA SER A 67 -8.01 -9.22 9.76
C SER A 67 -7.14 -8.31 10.61
N ALA A 68 -7.74 -7.57 11.55
CA ALA A 68 -7.01 -6.73 12.49
C ALA A 68 -5.92 -7.49 13.27
N ALA A 69 -6.16 -8.76 13.60
CA ALA A 69 -5.18 -9.61 14.27
C ALA A 69 -3.99 -9.95 13.35
N GLU A 70 -4.24 -10.20 12.06
CA GLU A 70 -3.19 -10.44 11.08
C GLU A 70 -2.38 -9.18 10.79
N GLU A 71 -3.02 -8.01 10.72
CA GLU A 71 -2.33 -6.72 10.57
C GLU A 71 -1.44 -6.42 11.78
N ALA A 72 -1.93 -6.70 13.00
CA ALA A 72 -1.14 -6.57 14.22
C ALA A 72 0.04 -7.54 14.27
N ALA A 73 -0.17 -8.81 13.88
CA ALA A 73 0.89 -9.81 13.80
C ALA A 73 1.94 -9.44 12.74
N PHE A 74 1.52 -8.94 11.58
CA PHE A 74 2.42 -8.40 10.56
C PHE A 74 3.27 -7.25 11.12
N ALA A 75 2.64 -6.30 11.81
CA ALA A 75 3.33 -5.16 12.42
C ALA A 75 4.37 -5.59 13.45
N ALA A 76 4.03 -6.56 14.31
CA ALA A 76 4.95 -7.11 15.30
C ALA A 76 6.13 -7.82 14.63
N GLY A 77 5.86 -8.71 13.66
CA GLY A 77 6.90 -9.43 12.96
C GLY A 77 7.82 -8.52 12.13
N LEU A 78 7.30 -7.42 11.57
CA LEU A 78 8.12 -6.45 10.85
C LEU A 78 8.99 -5.59 11.79
N ARG A 79 8.60 -5.43 13.07
CA ARG A 79 9.45 -4.78 14.07
C ARG A 79 10.61 -5.68 14.48
N GLU A 80 10.36 -6.98 14.60
CA GLU A 80 11.36 -7.94 15.06
C GLU A 80 12.33 -8.35 13.94
N HIS A 81 11.79 -8.66 12.76
CA HIS A 81 12.54 -9.28 11.66
C HIS A 81 12.78 -8.34 10.46
N ASP A 82 12.38 -7.07 10.55
CA ASP A 82 12.37 -6.09 9.45
C ASP A 82 11.79 -6.70 8.16
N ARG A 83 12.60 -6.90 7.12
CA ARG A 83 12.16 -7.45 5.82
C ARG A 83 12.48 -8.92 5.62
N ASP A 84 12.87 -9.64 6.68
CA ASP A 84 12.90 -11.10 6.63
C ASP A 84 11.46 -11.63 6.71
N PHE A 85 10.80 -11.63 5.55
CA PHE A 85 9.45 -12.16 5.40
C PHE A 85 9.37 -13.66 5.67
N GLY A 86 10.49 -14.39 5.57
CA GLY A 86 10.58 -15.81 5.91
C GLY A 86 10.37 -16.04 7.40
N ALA A 87 11.12 -15.31 8.23
CA ALA A 87 10.99 -15.34 9.69
C ALA A 87 9.63 -14.79 10.15
N LEU A 88 9.23 -13.62 9.62
CA LEU A 88 7.93 -13.01 9.90
C LEU A 88 6.77 -13.99 9.63
N ARG A 89 6.78 -14.66 8.47
CA ARG A 89 5.76 -15.65 8.15
C ARG A 89 5.78 -16.80 9.15
N ARG A 90 6.94 -17.39 9.39
CA ARG A 90 7.07 -18.60 10.21
C ARG A 90 6.59 -18.37 11.66
N GLU A 91 6.85 -17.19 12.20
CA GLU A 91 6.67 -16.91 13.62
C GLU A 91 5.38 -16.14 13.92
N PHE A 92 4.94 -15.25 13.01
CA PHE A 92 3.78 -14.38 13.25
C PHE A 92 2.57 -14.71 12.37
N LEU A 93 2.80 -15.22 11.16
CA LEU A 93 1.72 -15.44 10.17
C LEU A 93 1.86 -16.79 9.44
N PRO A 94 1.93 -17.93 10.15
CA PRO A 94 2.24 -19.22 9.54
C PRO A 94 1.16 -19.68 8.54
N GLY A 95 -0.08 -19.25 8.75
CA GLY A 95 -1.22 -19.54 7.88
C GLY A 95 -1.33 -18.66 6.63
N LYS A 96 -0.55 -17.58 6.52
CA LYS A 96 -0.56 -16.73 5.31
C LYS A 96 0.45 -17.25 4.28
N PRO A 97 0.09 -17.23 2.98
CA PRO A 97 1.04 -17.50 1.91
C PRO A 97 2.06 -16.36 1.82
N MET A 98 3.28 -16.68 1.38
CA MET A 98 4.38 -15.72 1.29
C MET A 98 4.03 -14.55 0.36
N GLU A 99 3.35 -14.84 -0.74
CA GLU A 99 2.91 -13.87 -1.73
C GLU A 99 1.95 -12.84 -1.12
N ALA A 100 1.07 -13.25 -0.19
CA ALA A 100 0.19 -12.33 0.50
C ALA A 100 0.95 -11.40 1.44
N ILE A 101 1.96 -11.91 2.15
CA ILE A 101 2.81 -11.11 3.04
C ILE A 101 3.58 -10.06 2.24
N ILE A 102 4.19 -10.45 1.13
CA ILE A 102 4.89 -9.54 0.22
C ILE A 102 3.93 -8.51 -0.37
N SER A 103 2.75 -8.97 -0.83
CA SER A 103 1.73 -8.07 -1.39
C SER A 103 1.25 -7.04 -0.37
N TYR A 104 0.97 -7.46 0.86
CA TYR A 104 0.56 -6.56 1.94
C TYR A 104 1.67 -5.56 2.29
N TYR A 105 2.94 -6.00 2.33
CA TYR A 105 4.07 -5.11 2.54
C TYR A 105 4.10 -3.98 1.50
N TYR A 106 4.02 -4.30 0.21
CA TYR A 106 4.16 -3.28 -0.84
C TYR A 106 2.91 -2.44 -1.05
N ASN A 107 1.72 -3.02 -0.95
CA ASN A 107 0.47 -2.32 -1.22
C ASN A 107 -0.07 -1.55 -0.02
N ILE A 108 0.23 -1.97 1.21
CA ILE A 108 -0.35 -1.38 2.43
C ILE A 108 0.74 -0.75 3.27
N TRP A 109 1.75 -1.54 3.68
CA TRP A 109 2.71 -1.09 4.68
C TRP A 109 3.67 -0.01 4.14
N LYS A 110 4.35 -0.28 3.02
CA LYS A 110 5.38 0.58 2.44
C LYS A 110 4.85 1.94 2.04
N ILE A 111 3.60 2.00 1.56
CA ILE A 111 2.95 3.25 1.15
C ILE A 111 2.28 3.99 2.30
N ARG A 112 2.40 3.49 3.54
CA ARG A 112 1.86 4.11 4.75
C ARG A 112 0.34 4.23 4.73
N TYR A 113 -0.33 3.17 4.29
CA TYR A 113 -1.78 3.18 4.11
C TYR A 113 -2.55 3.14 5.44
N THR A 114 -2.00 2.48 6.46
CA THR A 114 -2.59 2.37 7.79
C THR A 114 -1.88 3.25 8.82
N ASP A 115 -2.59 3.66 9.87
CA ASP A 115 -2.00 4.44 10.98
C ASP A 115 -0.77 3.72 11.59
N GLU A 116 -0.83 2.39 11.67
CA GLU A 116 0.27 1.58 12.18
C GLU A 116 1.53 1.66 11.30
N SER A 117 1.34 1.55 9.99
CA SER A 117 2.43 1.68 9.03
C SER A 117 3.00 3.11 9.00
N VAL A 118 2.18 4.14 9.20
CA VAL A 118 2.64 5.53 9.35
C VAL A 118 3.52 5.66 10.59
N ARG A 119 3.03 5.19 11.74
CA ARG A 119 3.73 5.22 13.02
C ARG A 119 5.12 4.56 12.94
N TRP A 120 5.18 3.35 12.40
CA TRP A 120 6.45 2.63 12.24
C TRP A 120 7.48 3.39 11.37
N HIS A 121 7.02 4.04 10.28
CA HIS A 121 7.91 4.82 9.43
C HIS A 121 8.42 6.08 10.12
N LEU A 122 7.60 6.73 10.94
CA LEU A 122 8.00 7.89 11.73
C LEU A 122 9.03 7.50 12.80
N GLU A 123 8.77 6.43 13.55
CA GLU A 123 9.68 5.88 14.57
C GLU A 123 11.05 5.55 13.96
N ARG A 124 11.10 4.87 12.81
CA ARG A 124 12.37 4.58 12.12
C ARG A 124 13.09 5.81 11.61
N LYS A 125 12.36 6.82 11.15
CA LYS A 125 12.97 8.07 10.70
C LYS A 125 13.64 8.77 11.89
N LEU A 126 12.93 8.88 13.02
CA LEU A 126 13.45 9.49 14.23
C LEU A 126 14.68 8.75 14.76
N LEU A 127 14.64 7.42 14.82
CA LEU A 127 15.78 6.60 15.27
C LEU A 127 17.02 6.84 14.40
N LYS A 128 16.85 6.92 13.08
CA LYS A 128 17.97 7.21 12.17
C LYS A 128 18.56 8.61 12.39
N GLU A 129 17.71 9.60 12.62
CA GLU A 129 18.14 10.97 12.90
C GLU A 129 18.91 11.05 14.24
N GLN A 130 18.45 10.33 15.27
CA GLN A 130 19.13 10.21 16.56
C GLN A 130 20.51 9.55 16.42
N LEU A 131 20.58 8.39 15.76
CA LEU A 131 21.84 7.69 15.52
C LEU A 131 22.83 8.53 14.69
N ALA A 132 22.34 9.29 13.72
CA ALA A 132 23.18 10.18 12.93
C ALA A 132 23.72 11.36 13.76
N ALA A 133 22.90 11.93 14.65
CA ALA A 133 23.30 13.01 15.55
C ALA A 133 24.34 12.53 16.57
N GLU A 134 24.15 11.34 17.15
CA GLU A 134 25.11 10.71 18.07
C GLU A 134 26.45 10.42 17.39
N ALA A 135 26.42 9.88 16.17
CA ALA A 135 27.63 9.62 15.40
C ALA A 135 28.39 10.91 15.05
N ALA A 136 27.67 12.00 14.74
CA ALA A 136 28.28 13.31 14.50
C ALA A 136 28.93 13.88 15.77
N ALA A 137 28.27 13.78 16.92
CA ALA A 137 28.79 14.24 18.20
C ALA A 137 30.00 13.43 18.71
N GLN A 138 30.14 12.17 18.30
CA GLN A 138 31.30 11.33 18.62
C GLN A 138 32.49 11.54 17.66
N ALA A 139 32.28 12.25 16.54
CA ALA A 139 33.30 12.55 15.55
C ALA A 139 33.96 13.92 15.74
N GLU A 140 33.43 14.74 16.66
CA GLU A 140 34.02 16.00 17.15
C GLU A 140 34.86 15.78 18.42
#